data_AF-A0A2Z3H5K6-F1
#
_entry.id   AF-A0A2Z3H5K6-F1
#
_cell.length_a   1.000
_cell.length_b   1.000
_cell.length_c   1.000
_cell.angle_alpha   90.00
_cell.angle_beta   90.00
_cell.angle_gamma   90.00
#
_symmetry.space_group_name_H-M   'P 1'
#
loop_
_entity.id
_entity.type
_entity.pdbx_description
1 polymer ?
#
loop_
_entity_poly.entity_id
_entity_poly.type
_entity_poly.pdbx_seq_one_letter_code
_entity_poly.pdbx_strand_id
1 'polypeptide(L)'
;MRFLLDHVVPAGPVMLVGDDTIDGHPGRCVYGKARHRDPVRSSHAYTAWRYGHKWVVLAVLVKFPFATRPWALPILIDLYRSQEDDRKRNRPHRTPARIMCVLVRALLIRFPNRTFVLAGDAGYGTHEVARFAQRHRDRLTLVSKLHPKANLFEPPPPYSGHGRPRVKGAPVPKPRQVVDAAPALAPLKVGWYGGGQRQVDTLTGTGYWYKAGHGLVPIRWVFVRDTTGTHRDEYFFTTDLGLTVSAVIAIYCGRWNIETTFQEMRAELGLETTRGWREKTVLRAAPCLFGLYTVVAVLFHTLPASKRTGAVEWPGKTVTTFSDALAAVRQWLWAEALLPQAGQTMGRDKLPEPVRELLLTTLAPAG
;
A
#
# COMPACT_ATOMS: atom_id res chain seq x y z
N MET A 1 -8.47 -10.71 -8.61
CA MET A 1 -7.05 -11.01 -8.25
C MET A 1 -6.35 -11.85 -9.33
N ARG A 2 -6.82 -13.06 -9.70
CA ARG A 2 -6.21 -13.85 -10.77
C ARG A 2 -6.09 -13.07 -12.09
N PHE A 3 -7.20 -12.46 -12.54
CA PHE A 3 -7.19 -11.58 -13.72
C PHE A 3 -6.07 -10.52 -13.66
N LEU A 4 -5.95 -9.80 -12.54
CA LEU A 4 -4.95 -8.76 -12.35
C LEU A 4 -3.52 -9.30 -12.53
N LEU A 5 -3.20 -10.42 -11.88
CA LEU A 5 -1.85 -10.98 -11.93
C LEU A 5 -1.53 -11.63 -13.28
N ASP A 6 -2.52 -12.21 -13.95
CA ASP A 6 -2.31 -12.95 -15.19
C ASP A 6 -2.36 -12.04 -16.43
N HIS A 7 -3.09 -10.92 -16.38
CA HIS A 7 -3.34 -10.07 -17.56
C HIS A 7 -2.77 -8.65 -17.41
N VAL A 8 -2.71 -8.10 -16.20
CA VAL A 8 -2.27 -6.71 -15.98
C VAL A 8 -0.80 -6.65 -15.54
N VAL A 9 -0.36 -7.61 -14.72
CA VAL A 9 1.05 -7.75 -14.32
C VAL A 9 1.56 -9.17 -14.56
N PRO A 10 1.58 -9.68 -15.81
CA PRO A 10 1.89 -11.08 -16.10
C PRO A 10 3.35 -11.46 -15.81
N ALA A 11 4.29 -10.54 -16.02
CA ALA A 11 5.72 -10.80 -15.96
C ALA A 11 6.37 -10.23 -14.69
N GLY A 12 7.45 -10.91 -14.25
CA GLY A 12 8.32 -10.44 -13.19
C GLY A 12 7.71 -10.43 -11.77
N PRO A 13 8.47 -9.90 -10.79
CA PRO A 13 8.02 -9.75 -9.41
C PRO A 13 6.84 -8.79 -9.32
N VAL A 14 5.81 -9.18 -8.56
CA VAL A 14 4.64 -8.32 -8.33
C VAL A 14 4.97 -7.33 -7.22
N MET A 15 4.93 -6.03 -7.56
CA MET A 15 5.13 -4.95 -6.61
C MET A 15 3.88 -4.78 -5.74
N LEU A 16 4.05 -4.94 -4.43
CA LEU A 16 3.01 -4.82 -3.43
C LEU A 16 3.27 -3.61 -2.54
N VAL A 17 2.21 -2.94 -2.13
CA VAL A 17 2.24 -1.88 -1.12
C VAL A 17 1.25 -2.21 -0.02
N GLY A 18 1.71 -2.08 1.22
CA GLY A 18 0.92 -2.34 2.41
C GLY A 18 0.83 -1.08 3.26
N ASP A 19 -0.40 -0.67 3.57
CA ASP A 19 -0.65 0.44 4.47
C ASP A 19 -1.97 0.24 5.24
N ASP A 20 -2.22 1.08 6.23
CA ASP A 20 -3.53 1.18 6.86
C ASP A 20 -4.17 2.56 6.73
N THR A 21 -5.48 2.55 6.76
CA THR A 21 -6.28 3.77 6.70
C THR A 21 -7.33 3.74 7.77
N ILE A 22 -7.55 4.90 8.41
CA ILE A 22 -8.62 5.07 9.38
C ILE A 22 -9.79 5.72 8.65
N ASP A 23 -10.89 4.99 8.63
CA ASP A 23 -12.20 5.46 8.21
C ASP A 23 -12.96 5.96 9.45
N GLY A 24 -13.25 7.25 9.50
CA GLY A 24 -13.89 7.90 10.64
C GLY A 24 -15.40 7.64 10.65
N HIS A 25 -15.91 7.06 11.74
CA HIS A 25 -17.35 6.79 11.84
C HIS A 25 -17.92 7.20 13.21
N PRO A 26 -18.88 8.17 13.28
CA PRO A 26 -19.27 8.81 14.55
C PRO A 26 -20.19 7.97 15.47
N GLY A 27 -20.80 6.88 15.01
CA GLY A 27 -21.84 6.17 15.77
C GLY A 27 -21.34 5.27 16.91
N ARG A 28 -21.83 5.40 18.15
CA ARG A 28 -21.36 4.63 19.33
C ARG A 28 -21.49 3.11 19.20
N CYS A 29 -22.50 2.63 18.48
CA CYS A 29 -22.81 1.19 18.34
C CYS A 29 -22.21 0.54 17.09
N VAL A 30 -21.29 1.21 16.39
CA VAL A 30 -20.68 0.66 15.17
C VAL A 30 -19.67 -0.42 15.53
N TYR A 31 -19.88 -1.62 14.99
CA TYR A 31 -19.01 -2.78 15.19
C TYR A 31 -17.55 -2.51 14.79
N GLY A 32 -16.59 -3.02 15.57
CA GLY A 32 -15.18 -3.11 15.15
C GLY A 32 -14.42 -1.79 15.06
N LYS A 33 -15.00 -0.70 15.57
CA LYS A 33 -14.27 0.57 15.72
C LYS A 33 -13.32 0.51 16.89
N ALA A 34 -12.23 1.26 16.78
CA ALA A 34 -11.36 1.51 17.90
C ALA A 34 -10.88 2.96 17.91
N ARG A 35 -10.25 3.32 19.01
CA ARG A 35 -9.57 4.60 19.18
C ARG A 35 -8.14 4.46 18.67
N HIS A 36 -7.77 5.27 17.70
CA HIS A 36 -6.46 5.25 17.06
C HIS A 36 -5.77 6.60 17.24
N ARG A 37 -4.47 6.58 17.50
CA ARG A 37 -3.69 7.82 17.52
C ARG A 37 -3.70 8.42 16.12
N ASP A 38 -3.98 9.71 16.01
CA ASP A 38 -3.86 10.47 14.77
C ASP A 38 -2.46 11.11 14.74
N PRO A 39 -1.49 10.55 14.01
CA PRO A 39 -0.12 11.05 14.02
C PRO A 39 0.02 12.42 13.34
N VAL A 40 -0.91 12.80 12.46
CA VAL A 40 -0.88 14.06 11.72
C VAL A 40 -1.32 15.22 12.61
N ARG A 41 -2.35 14.99 13.44
CA ARG A 41 -2.87 15.98 14.39
C ARG A 41 -2.19 15.93 15.76
N SER A 42 -1.38 14.91 16.01
CA SER A 42 -0.60 14.80 17.25
C SER A 42 0.70 15.61 17.15
N SER A 43 1.01 16.36 18.20
CA SER A 43 2.33 16.97 18.41
C SER A 43 3.07 16.24 19.54
N HIS A 44 4.29 16.67 19.85
CA HIS A 44 5.01 16.15 21.03
C HIS A 44 4.28 16.47 22.35
N ALA A 45 3.46 17.52 22.40
CA ALA A 45 2.72 17.96 23.58
C ALA A 45 1.25 17.49 23.60
N TYR A 46 0.69 17.10 22.44
CA TYR A 46 -0.72 16.74 22.31
C TYR A 46 -0.91 15.47 21.48
N THR A 47 -1.64 14.49 22.03
CA THR A 47 -2.01 13.29 21.27
C THR A 47 -3.45 13.40 20.81
N ALA A 48 -3.62 13.64 19.51
CA ALA A 48 -4.92 13.59 18.87
C ALA A 48 -5.36 12.14 18.67
N TRP A 49 -6.66 11.89 18.82
CA TRP A 49 -7.26 10.57 18.64
C TRP A 49 -8.32 10.62 17.55
N ARG A 50 -8.30 9.64 16.65
CA ARG A 50 -9.35 9.40 15.66
C ARG A 50 -10.08 8.11 16.01
N TYR A 51 -11.40 8.17 16.01
CA TYR A 51 -12.26 7.01 16.25
C TYR A 51 -12.79 6.51 14.90
N GLY A 52 -12.62 5.23 14.64
CA GLY A 52 -12.95 4.70 13.33
C GLY A 52 -12.59 3.24 13.15
N HIS A 53 -12.79 2.76 11.93
CA HIS A 53 -12.29 1.47 11.48
C HIS A 53 -10.88 1.67 10.93
N LYS A 54 -9.91 0.94 11.47
CA LYS A 54 -8.57 0.86 10.89
C LYS A 54 -8.51 -0.32 9.94
N TRP A 55 -8.50 -0.05 8.63
CA TRP A 55 -8.42 -1.05 7.59
C TRP A 55 -6.97 -1.27 7.18
N VAL A 56 -6.48 -2.50 7.29
CA VAL A 56 -5.17 -2.91 6.77
C VAL A 56 -5.36 -3.34 5.33
N VAL A 57 -4.68 -2.67 4.41
CA VAL A 57 -4.90 -2.81 2.96
C VAL A 57 -3.59 -3.24 2.30
N LEU A 58 -3.67 -4.34 1.56
CA LEU A 58 -2.63 -4.79 0.65
C LEU A 58 -3.07 -4.50 -0.78
N ALA A 59 -2.23 -3.80 -1.52
CA ALA A 59 -2.49 -3.39 -2.90
C ALA A 59 -1.34 -3.79 -3.83
N VAL A 60 -1.67 -3.99 -5.11
CA VAL A 60 -0.70 -4.22 -6.18
C VAL A 60 -0.41 -2.88 -6.87
N LEU A 61 0.87 -2.54 -7.05
CA LEU A 61 1.24 -1.38 -7.87
C LEU A 61 1.19 -1.75 -9.35
N VAL A 62 0.45 -0.96 -10.12
CA VAL A 62 0.33 -1.11 -11.57
C VAL A 62 0.66 0.20 -12.25
N LYS A 63 1.67 0.20 -13.12
CA LYS A 63 1.99 1.33 -13.98
C LYS A 63 1.20 1.20 -15.28
N PHE A 64 0.02 1.81 -15.33
CA PHE A 64 -0.77 1.84 -16.55
C PHE A 64 -0.13 2.76 -17.61
N PRO A 65 -0.29 2.46 -18.92
CA PRO A 65 0.27 3.29 -19.99
C PRO A 65 -0.21 4.74 -19.99
N PHE A 66 -1.44 4.98 -19.53
CA PHE A 66 -2.06 6.31 -19.48
C PHE A 66 -1.74 7.09 -18.18
N ALA A 67 -1.14 6.45 -17.18
CA ALA A 67 -0.90 7.08 -15.88
C ALA A 67 0.56 7.55 -15.77
N THR A 68 0.81 8.74 -15.22
CA THR A 68 2.18 9.26 -14.97
C THR A 68 2.87 8.57 -13.79
N ARG A 69 2.09 8.09 -12.81
CA ARG A 69 2.56 7.31 -11.66
C ARG A 69 1.87 5.93 -11.62
N PRO A 70 2.45 4.92 -10.96
CA PRO A 70 1.75 3.68 -10.68
C PRO A 70 0.48 3.91 -9.84
N TRP A 71 -0.57 3.14 -10.08
CA TRP A 71 -1.75 3.11 -9.24
C TRP A 71 -1.66 1.94 -8.26
N ALA A 72 -2.01 2.17 -7.00
CA ALA A 72 -2.10 1.10 -6.01
C ALA A 72 -3.51 0.51 -6.06
N LEU A 73 -3.64 -0.74 -6.48
CA LEU A 73 -4.91 -1.42 -6.63
C LEU A 73 -5.18 -2.32 -5.41
N PRO A 74 -6.10 -1.95 -4.50
CA PRO A 74 -6.43 -2.77 -3.33
C PRO A 74 -6.92 -4.16 -3.72
N ILE A 75 -6.33 -5.21 -3.15
CA ILE A 75 -6.67 -6.60 -3.48
C ILE A 75 -7.07 -7.44 -2.27
N LEU A 76 -6.50 -7.16 -1.09
CA LEU A 76 -6.82 -7.85 0.15
C LEU A 76 -6.91 -6.84 1.28
N ILE A 77 -7.97 -6.94 2.07
CA ILE A 77 -8.33 -5.96 3.10
C ILE A 77 -8.80 -6.72 4.33
N ASP A 78 -8.33 -6.33 5.51
CA ASP A 78 -8.83 -6.85 6.77
C ASP A 78 -8.94 -5.74 7.82
N LEU A 79 -9.90 -5.90 8.72
CA LEU A 79 -10.18 -4.94 9.78
C LEU A 79 -9.25 -5.18 10.96
N TYR A 80 -8.46 -4.18 11.33
CA TYR A 80 -7.76 -4.18 12.60
C TYR A 80 -8.75 -4.07 13.75
N ARG A 81 -8.58 -4.93 14.74
CA ARG A 81 -9.37 -4.97 15.97
C ARG A 81 -8.46 -4.66 17.15
N SER A 82 -8.96 -3.89 18.11
CA SER A 82 -8.17 -3.54 19.29
C SER A 82 -7.90 -4.78 20.15
N GLN A 83 -6.86 -4.72 20.97
CA GLN A 83 -6.58 -5.80 21.92
C GLN A 83 -7.74 -6.05 22.88
N GLU A 84 -8.48 -5.01 23.25
CA GLU A 84 -9.68 -5.12 24.08
C GLU A 84 -10.81 -5.87 23.36
N ASP A 85 -11.06 -5.53 22.09
CA ASP A 85 -12.07 -6.20 21.26
C ASP A 85 -11.73 -7.69 21.05
N ASP A 86 -10.47 -7.98 20.73
CA ASP A 86 -10.00 -9.36 20.56
C ASP A 86 -10.14 -10.17 21.87
N ARG A 87 -9.84 -9.57 23.04
CA ARG A 87 -10.06 -10.21 24.35
C ARG A 87 -11.54 -10.50 24.59
N LYS A 88 -12.43 -9.53 24.35
CA LYS A 88 -13.90 -9.72 24.48
C LYS A 88 -14.42 -10.84 23.59
N ARG A 89 -13.78 -11.07 22.44
CA ARG A 89 -14.10 -12.13 21.48
C ARG A 89 -13.36 -13.45 21.73
N ASN A 90 -12.56 -13.55 22.79
CA ASN A 90 -11.69 -14.72 23.06
C ASN A 90 -10.78 -15.08 21.88
N ARG A 91 -10.16 -14.06 21.25
CA ARG A 91 -9.23 -14.24 20.11
C ARG A 91 -7.85 -13.71 20.43
N PRO A 92 -6.78 -14.31 19.86
CA PRO A 92 -5.44 -13.79 20.00
C PRO A 92 -5.31 -12.46 19.24
N HIS A 93 -4.75 -11.46 19.92
CA HIS A 93 -4.61 -10.14 19.32
C HIS A 93 -3.62 -10.11 18.15
N ARG A 94 -4.03 -9.46 17.06
CA ARG A 94 -3.20 -9.24 15.87
C ARG A 94 -2.95 -7.75 15.66
N THR A 95 -1.67 -7.38 15.65
CA THR A 95 -1.23 -6.06 15.22
C THR A 95 -1.46 -5.87 13.72
N PRO A 96 -1.48 -4.63 13.20
CA PRO A 96 -1.58 -4.37 11.76
C PRO A 96 -0.49 -5.09 10.96
N ALA A 97 0.74 -5.13 11.46
CA ALA A 97 1.85 -5.88 10.89
C ALA A 97 1.59 -7.39 10.77
N ARG A 98 0.95 -8.00 11.78
CA ARG A 98 0.53 -9.41 11.72
C ARG A 98 -0.60 -9.63 10.72
N ILE A 99 -1.56 -8.72 10.67
CA ILE A 99 -2.64 -8.77 9.69
C ILE A 99 -2.05 -8.71 8.28
N MET A 100 -1.11 -7.79 8.02
CA MET A 100 -0.40 -7.71 6.75
C MET A 100 0.29 -9.03 6.38
N CYS A 101 0.98 -9.68 7.32
CA CYS A 101 1.57 -11.00 7.07
C CYS A 101 0.52 -12.06 6.70
N VAL A 102 -0.69 -12.01 7.29
CA VAL A 102 -1.80 -12.90 6.92
C VAL A 102 -2.27 -12.63 5.49
N LEU A 103 -2.42 -11.36 5.11
CA LEU A 103 -2.82 -10.97 3.74
C LEU A 103 -1.78 -11.43 2.72
N VAL A 104 -0.50 -11.17 2.97
CA VAL A 104 0.60 -11.60 2.08
C VAL A 104 0.71 -13.13 2.03
N ARG A 105 0.52 -13.83 3.15
CA ARG A 105 0.48 -15.30 3.17
C ARG A 105 -0.63 -15.85 2.28
N ALA A 106 -1.81 -15.23 2.28
CA ALA A 106 -2.91 -15.64 1.39
C ALA A 106 -2.52 -15.51 -0.09
N LEU A 107 -1.76 -14.47 -0.48
CA LEU A 107 -1.19 -14.34 -1.82
C LEU A 107 -0.18 -15.43 -2.14
N LEU A 108 0.78 -15.67 -1.24
CA LEU A 108 1.84 -16.66 -1.45
C LEU A 108 1.27 -18.07 -1.65
N ILE A 109 0.20 -18.41 -0.92
CA ILE A 109 -0.53 -19.69 -1.07
C ILE A 109 -1.27 -19.72 -2.41
N ARG A 110 -1.95 -18.64 -2.78
CA ARG A 110 -2.80 -18.61 -3.98
C ARG A 110 -2.00 -18.60 -5.29
N PHE A 111 -0.80 -18.04 -5.30
CA PHE A 111 0.01 -17.85 -6.49
C PHE A 111 1.42 -18.43 -6.33
N PRO A 112 1.57 -19.77 -6.21
CA PRO A 112 2.82 -20.42 -5.83
C PRO A 112 4.01 -20.11 -6.74
N ASN A 113 3.76 -19.79 -8.00
CA ASN A 113 4.80 -19.53 -9.01
C ASN A 113 5.15 -18.05 -9.16
N ARG A 114 4.57 -17.17 -8.33
CA ARG A 114 4.83 -15.73 -8.36
C ARG A 114 5.73 -15.32 -7.21
N THR A 115 6.59 -14.34 -7.50
CA THR A 115 7.42 -13.62 -6.53
C THR A 115 6.86 -12.23 -6.28
N PHE A 116 7.12 -11.69 -5.10
CA PHE A 116 6.51 -10.46 -4.60
C PHE A 116 7.54 -9.58 -3.92
N VAL A 117 7.38 -8.26 -4.08
CA VAL A 117 8.17 -7.26 -3.36
C VAL A 117 7.20 -6.36 -2.60
N LEU A 118 7.22 -6.40 -1.27
CA LEU A 118 6.34 -5.63 -0.41
C LEU A 118 7.04 -4.37 0.08
N ALA A 119 6.48 -3.20 -0.23
CA ALA A 119 6.82 -1.95 0.41
C ALA A 119 5.80 -1.60 1.51
N GLY A 120 6.29 -1.27 2.70
CA GLY A 120 5.45 -0.86 3.83
C GLY A 120 6.07 0.28 4.62
N ASP A 121 5.25 1.09 5.28
CA ASP A 121 5.70 2.18 6.14
C ASP A 121 6.44 1.65 7.40
N ALA A 122 6.85 2.56 8.30
CA ALA A 122 7.51 2.16 9.55
C ALA A 122 6.66 1.23 10.44
N GLY A 123 5.32 1.31 10.38
CA GLY A 123 4.41 0.40 11.09
C GLY A 123 4.49 -1.04 10.59
N TYR A 124 4.85 -1.25 9.32
CA TYR A 124 5.11 -2.57 8.73
C TYR A 124 6.60 -2.96 8.73
N GLY A 125 7.51 -2.00 8.95
CA GLY A 125 8.95 -2.20 9.08
C GLY A 125 9.39 -2.86 10.39
N THR A 126 8.69 -3.89 10.85
CA THR A 126 8.98 -4.58 12.11
C THR A 126 9.80 -5.84 11.89
N HIS A 127 10.55 -6.26 12.92
CA HIS A 127 11.28 -7.54 12.90
C HIS A 127 10.38 -8.74 12.59
N GLU A 128 9.11 -8.69 13.00
CA GLU A 128 8.15 -9.76 12.74
C GLU A 128 7.84 -9.91 11.25
N VAL A 129 7.60 -8.79 10.54
CA VAL A 129 7.37 -8.80 9.08
C VAL A 129 8.66 -9.14 8.33
N ALA A 130 9.81 -8.60 8.77
CA ALA A 130 11.10 -8.94 8.18
C ALA A 130 11.42 -10.44 8.32
N ARG A 131 11.13 -11.04 9.48
CA ARG A 131 11.26 -12.48 9.69
C ARG A 131 10.29 -13.28 8.83
N PHE A 132 9.06 -12.80 8.67
CA PHE A 132 8.08 -13.43 7.77
C PHE A 132 8.60 -13.43 6.33
N ALA A 133 9.09 -12.29 5.83
CA ALA A 133 9.72 -12.19 4.51
C ALA A 133 10.94 -13.13 4.39
N GLN A 134 11.83 -13.17 5.39
CA GLN A 134 12.99 -14.06 5.39
C GLN A 134 12.63 -15.56 5.30
N ARG A 135 11.53 -15.98 5.95
CA ARG A 135 11.03 -17.36 5.83
C ARG A 135 10.50 -17.68 4.43
N HIS A 136 10.11 -16.65 3.68
CA HIS A 136 9.58 -16.75 2.33
C HIS A 136 10.53 -16.09 1.30
N ARG A 137 11.83 -15.99 1.61
CA ARG A 137 12.81 -15.19 0.86
C ARG A 137 12.94 -15.55 -0.62
N ASP A 138 12.63 -16.79 -0.99
CA ASP A 138 12.65 -17.23 -2.39
C ASP A 138 11.54 -16.58 -3.22
N ARG A 139 10.55 -15.96 -2.56
CA ARG A 139 9.33 -15.42 -3.18
C ARG A 139 8.85 -14.10 -2.61
N LEU A 140 9.44 -13.59 -1.53
CA LEU A 140 9.01 -12.36 -0.88
C LEU A 140 10.22 -11.55 -0.40
N THR A 141 10.32 -10.34 -0.94
CA THR A 141 11.23 -9.30 -0.45
C THR A 141 10.43 -8.23 0.27
N LEU A 142 10.90 -7.78 1.42
CA LEU A 142 10.35 -6.64 2.15
C LEU A 142 11.26 -5.43 1.98
N VAL A 143 10.68 -4.27 1.69
CA VAL A 143 11.31 -2.96 1.77
C VAL A 143 10.51 -2.06 2.72
N SER A 144 11.18 -1.44 3.70
CA SER A 144 10.51 -0.58 4.66
C SER A 144 11.46 0.40 5.35
N LYS A 145 10.94 1.28 6.21
CA LYS A 145 11.76 2.17 7.05
C LYS A 145 12.51 1.38 8.12
N LEU A 146 13.77 1.74 8.32
CA LEU A 146 14.60 1.25 9.41
C LEU A 146 14.76 2.33 10.46
N HIS A 147 14.75 1.95 11.74
CA HIS A 147 15.12 2.89 12.79
C HIS A 147 16.64 3.17 12.73
N PRO A 148 17.11 4.43 12.79
CA PRO A 148 18.53 4.80 12.65
C PRO A 148 19.44 4.14 13.70
N LYS A 149 18.88 3.81 14.87
CA LYS A 149 19.58 3.12 15.97
C LYS A 149 19.31 1.61 16.00
N ALA A 150 18.93 0.99 14.88
CA ALA A 150 18.72 -0.45 14.81
C ALA A 150 19.98 -1.21 15.24
N ASN A 151 19.80 -2.20 16.13
CA ASN A 151 20.89 -3.04 16.59
C ASN A 151 21.14 -4.14 15.56
N LEU A 152 22.29 -4.09 14.91
CA LEU A 152 22.72 -5.07 13.91
C LEU A 152 23.90 -5.89 14.45
N PHE A 153 24.04 -7.09 13.92
CA PHE A 153 25.04 -8.05 14.34
C PHE A 153 25.68 -8.73 13.12
N GLU A 154 26.81 -9.37 13.35
CA GLU A 154 27.40 -10.36 12.45
C GLU A 154 26.61 -11.68 12.45
N PRO A 155 26.81 -12.54 11.43
CA PRO A 155 26.25 -13.89 11.44
C PRO A 155 26.72 -14.67 12.68
N PRO A 156 25.97 -15.70 13.13
CA PRO A 156 26.41 -16.56 14.22
C PRO A 156 27.75 -17.22 13.87
N PRO A 157 28.75 -17.22 14.77
CA PRO A 157 29.99 -17.93 14.53
C PRO A 157 29.75 -19.46 14.48
N PRO A 158 30.67 -20.24 13.88
CA PRO A 158 30.61 -21.70 13.92
C PRO A 158 30.45 -22.23 15.35
N TYR A 159 29.71 -23.32 15.51
CA TYR A 159 29.50 -23.92 16.83
C TYR A 159 30.80 -24.51 17.36
N SER A 160 31.17 -24.14 18.59
CA SER A 160 32.42 -24.58 19.22
C SER A 160 32.35 -25.99 19.83
N GLY A 161 31.22 -26.68 19.77
CA GLY A 161 31.02 -27.98 20.42
C GLY A 161 30.68 -27.90 21.92
N HIS A 162 30.78 -26.71 22.53
CA HIS A 162 30.57 -26.51 23.96
C HIS A 162 29.40 -25.57 24.26
N GLY A 163 28.53 -25.99 25.17
CA GLY A 163 27.40 -25.21 25.66
C GLY A 163 26.36 -24.92 24.58
N ARG A 164 25.54 -23.87 24.79
CA ARG A 164 24.48 -23.49 23.85
C ARG A 164 25.07 -22.76 22.63
N PRO A 165 24.74 -23.17 21.39
CA PRO A 165 25.16 -22.46 20.19
C PRO A 165 24.78 -20.97 20.23
N ARG A 166 25.71 -20.10 19.79
CA ARG A 166 25.45 -18.67 19.68
C ARG A 166 24.39 -18.41 18.62
N VAL A 167 23.46 -17.49 18.90
CA VAL A 167 22.35 -17.14 18.00
C VAL A 167 22.68 -15.96 17.08
N LYS A 168 23.76 -15.23 17.38
CA LYS A 168 24.23 -14.05 16.62
C LYS A 168 25.71 -13.81 16.89
N GLY A 169 26.39 -13.13 15.97
CA GLY A 169 27.78 -12.71 16.10
C GLY A 169 27.97 -11.44 16.92
N ALA A 170 29.12 -10.79 16.74
CA ALA A 170 29.45 -9.53 17.40
C ALA A 170 28.46 -8.41 16.99
N PRO A 171 28.20 -7.44 17.87
CA PRO A 171 27.46 -6.24 17.48
C PRO A 171 28.26 -5.44 16.44
N VAL A 172 27.60 -4.96 15.40
CA VAL A 172 28.20 -4.02 14.43
C VAL A 172 27.71 -2.59 14.73
N PRO A 173 28.41 -1.55 14.25
CA PRO A 173 27.96 -0.17 14.41
C PRO A 173 26.53 0.04 13.90
N LYS A 174 25.76 0.86 14.63
CA LYS A 174 24.37 1.19 14.24
C LYS A 174 24.39 2.01 12.96
N PRO A 175 23.34 1.93 12.09
CA PRO A 175 23.30 2.68 10.84
C PRO A 175 23.63 4.17 11.00
N ARG A 176 23.08 4.83 12.02
CA ARG A 176 23.41 6.23 12.31
C ARG A 176 24.87 6.47 12.67
N GLN A 177 25.50 5.57 13.42
CA GLN A 177 26.93 5.71 13.75
C GLN A 177 27.80 5.56 12.51
N VAL A 178 27.41 4.68 11.58
CA VAL A 178 28.09 4.53 10.29
C VAL A 178 27.94 5.80 9.45
N VAL A 179 26.74 6.38 9.41
CA VAL A 179 26.47 7.63 8.67
C VAL A 179 27.22 8.81 9.29
N ASP A 180 27.19 8.96 10.61
CA ASP A 180 27.84 10.08 11.33
C ASP A 180 29.38 10.03 11.20
N ALA A 181 29.96 8.83 11.02
CA ALA A 181 31.40 8.63 10.82
C ALA A 181 31.84 8.58 9.35
N ALA A 182 30.91 8.64 8.39
CA ALA A 182 31.25 8.51 6.98
C ALA A 182 31.90 9.81 6.46
N PRO A 183 33.08 9.74 5.81
CA PRO A 183 33.77 10.92 5.29
C PRO A 183 33.06 11.53 4.07
N ALA A 184 32.34 10.71 3.31
CA ALA A 184 31.59 11.13 2.13
C ALA A 184 30.35 10.23 1.95
N LEU A 185 29.33 10.80 1.31
CA LEU A 185 28.15 10.08 0.85
C LEU A 185 28.21 9.91 -0.67
N ALA A 186 27.59 8.84 -1.17
CA ALA A 186 27.54 8.56 -2.60
C ALA A 186 26.35 9.28 -3.25
N PRO A 187 26.57 10.21 -4.19
CA PRO A 187 25.49 10.88 -4.90
C PRO A 187 24.79 9.89 -5.83
N LEU A 188 23.46 9.98 -5.89
CA LEU A 188 22.63 9.09 -6.68
C LEU A 188 21.40 9.83 -7.19
N LYS A 189 21.09 9.63 -8.46
CA LYS A 189 19.82 10.08 -9.04
C LYS A 189 18.79 8.96 -8.96
N VAL A 190 17.65 9.24 -8.33
CA VAL A 190 16.60 8.24 -8.06
C VAL A 190 15.23 8.72 -8.54
N GLY A 191 14.40 7.76 -8.96
CA GLY A 191 12.98 8.01 -9.14
C GLY A 191 12.32 8.33 -7.81
N TRP A 192 11.52 9.40 -7.77
CA TRP A 192 10.87 9.91 -6.58
C TRP A 192 9.34 9.85 -6.70
N TYR A 193 8.63 10.15 -5.61
CA TYR A 193 7.15 10.16 -5.66
C TYR A 193 6.66 11.20 -6.71
N GLY A 194 5.52 10.91 -7.34
CA GLY A 194 4.95 11.76 -8.40
C GLY A 194 5.58 11.58 -9.79
N GLY A 195 6.52 10.63 -9.96
CA GLY A 195 7.14 10.33 -11.25
C GLY A 195 8.36 11.21 -11.60
N GLY A 196 8.82 12.04 -10.65
CA GLY A 196 10.00 12.86 -10.80
C GLY A 196 11.32 12.10 -10.57
N GLN A 197 12.43 12.79 -10.82
CA GLN A 197 13.78 12.35 -10.47
C GLN A 197 14.36 13.28 -9.41
N ARG A 198 15.14 12.73 -8.49
CA ARG A 198 15.77 13.50 -7.41
C ARG A 198 17.23 13.13 -7.25
N GLN A 199 18.06 14.14 -6.98
CA GLN A 199 19.43 13.92 -6.53
C GLN A 199 19.41 13.71 -5.02
N VAL A 200 20.01 12.61 -4.58
CA VAL A 200 20.13 12.26 -3.17
C VAL A 200 21.54 11.77 -2.87
N ASP A 201 21.98 11.98 -1.65
CA ASP A 201 23.22 11.41 -1.14
C ASP A 201 22.89 10.15 -0.34
N THR A 202 23.66 9.08 -0.56
CA THR A 202 23.32 7.77 -0.02
C THR A 202 24.51 7.11 0.67
N LEU A 203 24.19 6.25 1.63
CA LEU A 203 25.12 5.31 2.24
C LEU A 203 24.39 4.00 2.49
N THR A 204 25.09 2.87 2.40
CA THR A 204 24.47 1.56 2.61
C THR A 204 25.40 0.65 3.39
N GLY A 205 24.81 -0.29 4.10
CA GLY A 205 25.53 -1.37 4.75
C GLY A 205 24.63 -2.60 4.86
N THR A 206 25.22 -3.70 5.29
CA THR A 206 24.50 -4.93 5.59
C THR A 206 24.67 -5.28 7.06
N GLY A 207 23.77 -6.10 7.57
CA GLY A 207 23.87 -6.60 8.93
C GLY A 207 22.69 -7.49 9.28
N TYR A 208 22.82 -8.20 10.39
CA TYR A 208 21.79 -9.10 10.85
C TYR A 208 20.95 -8.46 11.95
N TRP A 209 19.67 -8.25 11.68
CA TRP A 209 18.74 -7.68 12.63
C TRP A 209 18.20 -8.77 13.58
N TYR A 210 18.53 -8.63 14.86
CA TYR A 210 18.16 -9.59 15.89
C TYR A 210 17.03 -9.11 16.78
N LYS A 211 16.11 -10.01 17.12
CA LYS A 211 15.15 -9.81 18.21
C LYS A 211 15.07 -11.10 19.05
N ALA A 212 15.20 -10.94 20.37
CA ALA A 212 15.16 -12.06 21.32
C ALA A 212 13.86 -12.87 21.16
N GLY A 213 13.98 -14.20 21.12
CA GLY A 213 12.85 -15.12 20.86
C GLY A 213 12.33 -15.14 19.42
N HIS A 214 12.77 -14.21 18.56
CA HIS A 214 12.33 -14.12 17.17
C HIS A 214 13.44 -14.39 16.15
N GLY A 215 14.69 -14.48 16.58
CA GLY A 215 15.82 -14.89 15.74
C GLY A 215 16.44 -13.75 14.96
N LEU A 216 17.15 -14.11 13.90
CA LEU A 216 18.07 -13.26 13.17
C LEU A 216 17.61 -13.11 11.71
N VAL A 217 17.59 -11.89 11.19
CA VAL A 217 17.16 -11.58 9.82
C VAL A 217 18.26 -10.78 9.11
N PRO A 218 18.85 -11.28 8.01
CA PRO A 218 19.78 -10.48 7.23
C PRO A 218 19.04 -9.31 6.57
N ILE A 219 19.59 -8.12 6.68
CA ILE A 219 19.06 -6.94 6.00
C ILE A 219 20.18 -6.14 5.34
N ARG A 220 19.84 -5.47 4.24
CA ARG A 220 20.62 -4.34 3.72
C ARG A 220 19.90 -3.08 4.13
N TRP A 221 20.61 -2.15 4.75
CA TRP A 221 20.08 -0.84 5.09
C TRP A 221 20.61 0.22 4.13
N VAL A 222 19.79 1.24 3.90
CA VAL A 222 20.07 2.34 2.97
C VAL A 222 19.72 3.64 3.69
N PHE A 223 20.69 4.52 3.80
CA PHE A 223 20.53 5.90 4.22
C PHE A 223 20.35 6.79 3.01
N VAL A 224 19.44 7.77 3.10
CA VAL A 224 19.16 8.75 2.06
C VAL A 224 19.08 10.13 2.67
N ARG A 225 19.87 11.05 2.11
CA ARG A 225 19.85 12.48 2.39
C ARG A 225 19.39 13.25 1.14
N ASP A 226 18.40 14.11 1.32
CA ASP A 226 17.93 15.00 0.25
C ASP A 226 18.88 16.20 0.11
N THR A 227 19.55 16.32 -1.03
CA THR A 227 20.47 17.43 -1.31
C THR A 227 19.76 18.74 -1.65
N THR A 228 18.44 18.69 -1.88
CA THR A 228 17.61 19.87 -2.17
C THR A 228 16.98 20.48 -0.91
N GLY A 229 17.18 19.87 0.27
CA GLY A 229 16.80 20.45 1.57
C GLY A 229 15.31 20.44 1.92
N THR A 230 14.46 19.77 1.13
CA THR A 230 13.00 19.77 1.37
C THR A 230 12.53 18.58 2.20
N HIS A 231 13.34 17.52 2.31
CA HIS A 231 13.01 16.29 3.01
C HIS A 231 14.03 15.98 4.10
N ARG A 232 13.56 15.29 5.14
CA ARG A 232 14.41 14.81 6.23
C ARG A 232 15.23 13.60 5.75
N ASP A 233 16.37 13.42 6.39
CA ASP A 233 17.18 12.20 6.28
C ASP A 233 16.34 10.96 6.63
N GLU A 234 16.39 9.94 5.78
CA GLU A 234 15.61 8.71 5.91
C GLU A 234 16.51 7.48 5.93
N TYR A 235 16.04 6.43 6.62
CA TYR A 235 16.68 5.14 6.68
C TYR A 235 15.69 4.08 6.21
N PHE A 236 16.09 3.29 5.22
CA PHE A 236 15.34 2.16 4.70
C PHE A 236 16.09 0.86 4.97
N PHE A 237 15.38 -0.25 4.89
CA PHE A 237 15.98 -1.57 4.79
C PHE A 237 15.26 -2.45 3.80
N THR A 238 15.97 -3.48 3.34
CA THR A 238 15.44 -4.59 2.56
C THR A 238 15.89 -5.93 3.14
N THR A 239 15.05 -6.97 3.03
CA THR A 239 15.42 -8.35 3.36
C THR A 239 16.18 -9.07 2.24
N ASP A 240 16.26 -8.47 1.05
CA ASP A 240 17.08 -8.95 -0.06
C ASP A 240 18.39 -8.15 -0.13
N LEU A 241 19.51 -8.82 0.17
CA LEU A 241 20.84 -8.21 0.18
C LEU A 241 21.33 -7.83 -1.23
N GLY A 242 20.78 -8.46 -2.27
CA GLY A 242 21.14 -8.21 -3.66
C GLY A 242 20.50 -6.95 -4.25
N LEU A 243 19.44 -6.41 -3.62
CA LEU A 243 18.81 -5.18 -4.11
C LEU A 243 19.76 -3.99 -4.06
N THR A 244 19.78 -3.24 -5.17
CA THR A 244 20.57 -2.02 -5.29
C THR A 244 19.96 -0.89 -4.45
N VAL A 245 20.78 0.09 -4.09
CA VAL A 245 20.35 1.29 -3.35
C VAL A 245 19.22 2.02 -4.09
N SER A 246 19.38 2.23 -5.40
CA SER A 246 18.36 2.87 -6.24
C SER A 246 17.04 2.08 -6.26
N ALA A 247 17.10 0.74 -6.33
CA ALA A 247 15.91 -0.09 -6.31
C ALA A 247 15.17 -0.02 -4.98
N VAL A 248 15.88 -0.08 -3.84
CA VAL A 248 15.29 0.07 -2.50
C VAL A 248 14.54 1.40 -2.39
N ILE A 249 15.16 2.49 -2.84
CA ILE A 249 14.55 3.82 -2.82
C ILE A 249 13.32 3.87 -3.72
N ALA A 250 13.43 3.40 -4.97
CA ALA A 250 12.32 3.41 -5.92
C ALA A 250 11.12 2.57 -5.44
N ILE A 251 11.38 1.37 -4.89
CA ILE A 251 10.35 0.50 -4.30
C ILE A 251 9.65 1.21 -3.15
N TYR A 252 10.41 1.84 -2.24
CA TYR A 252 9.82 2.55 -1.10
C TYR A 252 9.03 3.80 -1.55
N CYS A 253 9.53 4.58 -2.51
CA CYS A 253 8.80 5.70 -3.10
C CYS A 253 7.49 5.26 -3.76
N GLY A 254 7.46 4.07 -4.38
CA GLY A 254 6.26 3.46 -4.94
C GLY A 254 5.12 3.27 -3.93
N ARG A 255 5.43 3.13 -2.63
CA ARG A 255 4.45 3.03 -1.54
C ARG A 255 3.47 4.19 -1.50
N TRP A 256 3.94 5.42 -1.78
CA TRP A 256 3.12 6.64 -1.69
C TRP A 256 1.82 6.57 -2.52
N ASN A 257 1.80 5.75 -3.59
CA ASN A 257 0.62 5.62 -4.43
C ASN A 257 -0.61 5.07 -3.68
N ILE A 258 -0.42 4.29 -2.61
CA ILE A 258 -1.55 3.80 -1.79
C ILE A 258 -2.21 4.91 -0.99
N GLU A 259 -1.45 5.93 -0.58
CA GLU A 259 -2.00 7.08 0.14
C GLU A 259 -2.90 7.90 -0.80
N THR A 260 -2.49 8.07 -2.06
CA THR A 260 -3.34 8.73 -3.06
C THR A 260 -4.58 7.91 -3.37
N THR A 261 -4.47 6.58 -3.47
CA THR A 261 -5.64 5.70 -3.59
C THR A 261 -6.60 5.90 -2.43
N PHE A 262 -6.12 5.98 -1.18
CA PHE A 262 -7.00 6.27 -0.05
C PHE A 262 -7.64 7.65 -0.09
N GLN A 263 -6.98 8.66 -0.66
CA GLN A 263 -7.57 9.99 -0.85
C GLN A 263 -8.67 9.94 -1.91
N GLU A 264 -8.38 9.36 -3.08
CA GLU A 264 -9.35 9.19 -4.18
C GLU A 264 -10.55 8.35 -3.75
N MET A 265 -10.35 7.28 -2.97
CA MET A 265 -11.45 6.48 -2.43
C MET A 265 -12.37 7.25 -1.48
N ARG A 266 -11.82 8.18 -0.68
CA ARG A 266 -12.64 9.02 0.20
C ARG A 266 -13.45 10.03 -0.59
N ALA A 267 -12.83 10.65 -1.59
CA ALA A 267 -13.45 11.66 -2.43
C ALA A 267 -14.53 11.06 -3.36
N GLU A 268 -14.19 9.97 -4.06
CA GLU A 268 -14.99 9.48 -5.20
C GLU A 268 -15.88 8.28 -4.85
N LEU A 269 -15.51 7.48 -3.85
CA LEU A 269 -16.23 6.24 -3.48
C LEU A 269 -16.92 6.33 -2.11
N GLY A 270 -16.85 7.49 -1.44
CA GLY A 270 -17.54 7.71 -0.17
C GLY A 270 -17.10 6.76 0.94
N LEU A 271 -15.80 6.39 1.01
CA LEU A 271 -15.31 5.45 2.01
C LEU A 271 -15.75 5.81 3.44
N GLU A 272 -15.72 7.11 3.80
CA GLU A 272 -16.12 7.59 5.14
C GLU A 272 -17.60 7.94 5.30
N THR A 273 -18.41 7.75 4.26
CA THR A 273 -19.84 8.08 4.29
C THR A 273 -20.72 6.86 4.56
N THR A 274 -20.12 5.68 4.73
CA THR A 274 -20.86 4.46 5.05
C THR A 274 -21.59 4.61 6.39
N ARG A 275 -22.86 4.17 6.44
CA ARG A 275 -23.71 4.25 7.65
C ARG A 275 -23.97 2.88 8.30
N GLY A 276 -23.22 1.86 7.86
CA GLY A 276 -23.37 0.49 8.32
C GLY A 276 -22.81 0.30 9.72
N TRP A 277 -23.61 -0.26 10.63
CA TRP A 277 -23.24 -0.41 12.04
C TRP A 277 -23.08 -1.87 12.49
N ARG A 278 -23.70 -2.84 11.79
CA ARG A 278 -23.59 -4.28 12.10
C ARG A 278 -22.33 -4.90 11.51
N GLU A 279 -21.79 -5.92 12.20
CA GLU A 279 -20.57 -6.65 11.79
C GLU A 279 -20.59 -7.07 10.31
N LYS A 280 -21.64 -7.77 9.87
CA LYS A 280 -21.75 -8.25 8.47
C LYS A 280 -21.75 -7.11 7.46
N THR A 281 -22.34 -5.96 7.79
CA THR A 281 -22.37 -4.81 6.89
C THR A 281 -21.00 -4.14 6.83
N VAL A 282 -20.38 -3.87 7.98
CA VAL A 282 -19.04 -3.26 8.08
C VAL A 282 -18.00 -4.11 7.35
N LEU A 283 -17.97 -5.42 7.61
CA LEU A 283 -17.00 -6.34 7.03
C LEU A 283 -17.23 -6.62 5.54
N ARG A 284 -18.31 -6.10 4.94
CA ARG A 284 -18.58 -6.23 3.50
C ARG A 284 -18.41 -4.91 2.78
N ALA A 285 -19.02 -3.83 3.29
CA ALA A 285 -19.11 -2.55 2.59
C ALA A 285 -17.73 -1.97 2.26
N ALA A 286 -16.86 -1.80 3.27
CA ALA A 286 -15.54 -1.22 3.02
C ALA A 286 -14.67 -2.10 2.12
N PRO A 287 -14.52 -3.43 2.33
CA PRO A 287 -13.79 -4.28 1.39
C PRO A 287 -14.35 -4.25 -0.04
N CYS A 288 -15.67 -4.15 -0.22
CA CYS A 288 -16.28 -4.00 -1.54
C CYS A 288 -15.91 -2.65 -2.19
N LEU A 289 -15.85 -1.54 -1.43
CA LEU A 289 -15.41 -0.25 -1.96
C LEU A 289 -13.93 -0.28 -2.38
N PHE A 290 -13.06 -0.91 -1.58
CA PHE A 290 -11.66 -1.16 -1.96
C PHE A 290 -11.56 -2.01 -3.24
N GLY A 291 -12.36 -3.06 -3.34
CA GLY A 291 -12.45 -3.90 -4.55
C GLY A 291 -12.97 -3.12 -5.76
N LEU A 292 -13.95 -2.25 -5.56
CA LEU A 292 -14.55 -1.42 -6.62
C LEU A 292 -13.52 -0.48 -7.25
N TYR A 293 -12.65 0.14 -6.44
CA TYR A 293 -11.54 0.95 -6.97
C TYR A 293 -10.68 0.15 -7.96
N THR A 294 -10.28 -1.07 -7.58
CA THR A 294 -9.50 -1.95 -8.44
C THR A 294 -10.26 -2.36 -9.69
N VAL A 295 -11.56 -2.69 -9.58
CA VAL A 295 -12.39 -3.06 -10.72
C VAL A 295 -12.52 -1.90 -11.71
N VAL A 296 -12.79 -0.69 -11.24
CA VAL A 296 -12.89 0.51 -12.09
C VAL A 296 -11.58 0.77 -12.83
N ALA A 297 -10.44 0.73 -12.13
CA ALA A 297 -9.13 0.93 -12.75
C ALA A 297 -8.84 -0.11 -13.84
N VAL A 298 -9.16 -1.38 -13.59
CA VAL A 298 -8.97 -2.47 -14.55
C VAL A 298 -9.92 -2.33 -15.73
N LEU A 299 -11.21 -2.06 -15.50
CA LEU A 299 -12.19 -1.86 -16.57
C LEU A 299 -11.78 -0.70 -17.47
N PHE A 300 -11.39 0.43 -16.88
CA PHE A 300 -10.91 1.58 -17.63
C PHE A 300 -9.69 1.25 -18.49
N HIS A 301 -8.75 0.45 -17.97
CA HIS A 301 -7.62 -0.03 -18.75
C HIS A 301 -8.03 -0.94 -19.92
N THR A 302 -9.06 -1.78 -19.74
CA THR A 302 -9.58 -2.65 -20.80
C THR A 302 -10.46 -1.93 -21.82
N LEU A 303 -10.95 -0.72 -21.51
CA LEU A 303 -11.73 0.07 -22.47
C LEU A 303 -10.89 0.48 -23.68
N PRO A 304 -11.47 0.45 -24.90
CA PRO A 304 -10.88 1.08 -26.07
C PRO A 304 -10.58 2.56 -25.79
N ALA A 305 -9.51 3.10 -26.37
CA ALA A 305 -9.12 4.49 -26.16
C ALA A 305 -10.25 5.48 -26.51
N SER A 306 -11.05 5.18 -27.54
CA SER A 306 -12.22 5.96 -27.95
C SER A 306 -13.34 6.02 -26.92
N LYS A 307 -13.41 5.06 -25.98
CA LYS A 307 -14.42 4.99 -24.91
C LYS A 307 -13.91 5.50 -23.56
N ARG A 308 -12.66 5.99 -23.49
CA ARG A 308 -12.10 6.62 -22.29
C ARG A 308 -12.44 8.11 -22.26
N THR A 309 -13.73 8.42 -22.35
CA THR A 309 -14.31 9.76 -22.39
C THR A 309 -14.81 10.20 -21.01
N GLY A 310 -15.12 11.48 -20.82
CA GLY A 310 -15.64 11.98 -19.54
C GLY A 310 -14.57 12.45 -18.55
N ALA A 311 -13.36 12.76 -19.05
CA ALA A 311 -12.37 13.44 -18.23
C ALA A 311 -12.86 14.85 -17.88
N VAL A 312 -12.79 15.21 -16.60
CA VAL A 312 -13.03 16.60 -16.19
C VAL A 312 -11.78 17.39 -16.58
N GLU A 313 -11.86 18.17 -17.66
CA GLU A 313 -10.75 19.01 -18.10
C GLU A 313 -10.73 20.32 -17.32
N TRP A 314 -9.58 20.67 -16.76
CA TRP A 314 -9.29 22.00 -16.24
C TRP A 314 -7.92 22.46 -16.75
N PRO A 315 -7.67 23.77 -16.91
CA PRO A 315 -6.42 24.28 -17.46
C PRO A 315 -5.20 23.69 -16.72
N GLY A 316 -4.30 23.05 -17.48
CA GLY A 316 -3.08 22.43 -16.95
C GLY A 316 -3.20 20.96 -16.52
N LYS A 317 -4.39 20.32 -16.63
CA LYS A 317 -4.53 18.89 -16.40
C LYS A 317 -3.89 18.10 -17.55
N THR A 318 -2.83 17.37 -17.25
CA THR A 318 -2.07 16.55 -18.22
C THR A 318 -2.15 15.05 -17.95
N VAL A 319 -2.93 14.64 -16.92
CA VAL A 319 -2.90 13.27 -16.40
C VAL A 319 -4.32 12.75 -16.14
N THR A 320 -4.55 11.49 -16.51
CA THR A 320 -5.77 10.76 -16.16
C THR A 320 -5.82 10.43 -14.67
N THR A 321 -6.90 10.83 -14.00
CA THR A 321 -7.14 10.56 -12.57
C THR A 321 -8.09 9.37 -12.38
N PHE A 322 -8.24 8.91 -11.13
CA PHE A 322 -9.26 7.91 -10.81
C PHE A 322 -10.68 8.42 -11.07
N SER A 323 -10.96 9.70 -10.85
CA SER A 323 -12.28 10.30 -11.14
C SER A 323 -12.61 10.22 -12.63
N ASP A 324 -11.64 10.47 -13.52
CA ASP A 324 -11.82 10.29 -14.98
C ASP A 324 -12.12 8.83 -15.33
N ALA A 325 -11.40 7.89 -14.74
CA ALA A 325 -11.63 6.46 -14.94
C ALA A 325 -13.02 6.03 -14.45
N LEU A 326 -13.45 6.55 -13.30
CA LEU A 326 -14.77 6.27 -12.73
C LEU A 326 -15.89 6.83 -13.61
N ALA A 327 -15.77 8.08 -14.09
CA ALA A 327 -16.73 8.69 -14.99
C ALA A 327 -16.83 7.90 -16.31
N ALA A 328 -15.69 7.59 -16.94
CA ALA A 328 -15.65 6.83 -18.19
C ALA A 328 -16.29 5.43 -18.05
N VAL A 329 -15.95 4.71 -16.98
CA VAL A 329 -16.50 3.37 -16.73
C VAL A 329 -18.01 3.45 -16.43
N ARG A 330 -18.47 4.47 -15.70
CA ARG A 330 -19.91 4.70 -15.48
C ARG A 330 -20.64 4.97 -16.80
N GLN A 331 -20.12 5.87 -17.64
CA GLN A 331 -20.70 6.17 -18.96
C GLN A 331 -20.82 4.91 -19.82
N TRP A 332 -19.74 4.12 -19.87
CA TRP A 332 -19.70 2.89 -20.64
C TRP A 332 -20.72 1.85 -20.12
N LEU A 333 -20.76 1.60 -18.81
CA LEU A 333 -21.73 0.67 -18.22
C LEU A 333 -23.18 1.13 -18.42
N TRP A 334 -23.43 2.44 -18.37
CA TRP A 334 -24.75 2.99 -18.63
C TRP A 334 -25.16 2.81 -20.09
N ALA A 335 -24.29 3.14 -21.03
CA ALA A 335 -24.56 3.00 -22.46
C ALA A 335 -24.76 1.54 -22.89
N GLU A 336 -23.94 0.61 -22.38
CA GLU A 336 -23.89 -0.77 -22.91
C GLU A 336 -24.68 -1.79 -22.08
N ALA A 337 -24.87 -1.55 -20.77
CA ALA A 337 -25.51 -2.52 -19.90
C ALA A 337 -26.87 -2.03 -19.36
N LEU A 338 -26.90 -0.85 -18.76
CA LEU A 338 -28.11 -0.41 -18.03
C LEU A 338 -29.18 0.20 -18.93
N LEU A 339 -28.81 1.02 -19.93
CA LEU A 339 -29.78 1.62 -20.86
C LEU A 339 -30.45 0.58 -21.77
N PRO A 340 -29.74 -0.42 -22.33
CA PRO A 340 -30.38 -1.48 -23.11
C PRO A 340 -31.33 -2.36 -22.26
N GLN A 341 -30.98 -2.64 -21.00
CA GLN A 341 -31.84 -3.42 -20.10
C GLN A 341 -33.07 -2.63 -19.61
N ALA A 342 -32.92 -1.34 -19.32
CA ALA A 342 -34.04 -0.46 -18.95
C ALA A 342 -34.98 -0.17 -20.13
N GLY A 343 -34.48 -0.20 -21.38
CA GLY A 343 -35.27 -0.05 -22.60
C GLY A 343 -36.30 -1.17 -22.80
N GLN A 344 -36.06 -2.36 -22.24
CA GLN A 344 -37.05 -3.45 -22.26
C GLN A 344 -38.22 -3.24 -21.28
N THR A 345 -38.11 -2.31 -20.31
CA THR A 345 -39.11 -2.10 -19.25
C THR A 345 -39.77 -0.71 -19.27
N MET A 346 -39.13 0.31 -19.82
CA MET A 346 -39.74 1.64 -20.02
C MET A 346 -39.39 2.17 -21.41
N GLY A 347 -40.42 2.37 -22.25
CA GLY A 347 -40.32 2.74 -23.66
C GLY A 347 -39.46 3.97 -23.96
N ARG A 348 -38.17 3.74 -24.20
CA ARG A 348 -37.16 4.78 -24.44
C ARG A 348 -36.60 4.81 -25.86
N ASP A 349 -37.15 4.04 -26.80
CA ASP A 349 -36.94 4.28 -28.24
C ASP A 349 -37.39 5.70 -28.67
N LYS A 350 -37.96 6.48 -27.75
CA LYS A 350 -38.43 7.87 -27.95
C LYS A 350 -37.49 8.98 -27.46
N LEU A 351 -36.33 8.71 -26.83
CA LEU A 351 -35.41 9.79 -26.45
C LEU A 351 -34.38 10.08 -27.54
N PRO A 352 -34.25 11.35 -27.99
CA PRO A 352 -33.24 11.76 -28.94
C PRO A 352 -31.81 11.50 -28.42
N GLU A 353 -30.91 11.10 -29.31
CA GLU A 353 -29.50 10.84 -29.01
C GLU A 353 -28.80 11.95 -28.21
N PRO A 354 -29.02 13.25 -28.52
CA PRO A 354 -28.41 14.34 -27.75
C PRO A 354 -28.83 14.36 -26.27
N VAL A 355 -30.04 13.91 -25.96
CA VAL A 355 -30.55 13.87 -24.57
C VAL A 355 -29.96 12.68 -23.82
N ARG A 356 -29.72 11.55 -24.50
CA ARG A 356 -28.99 10.40 -23.93
C ARG A 356 -27.55 10.78 -23.64
N GLU A 357 -26.86 11.40 -24.60
CA GLU A 357 -25.49 11.90 -24.41
C GLU A 357 -25.41 12.95 -23.28
N LEU A 358 -26.35 13.90 -23.22
CA LEU A 358 -26.40 14.89 -22.14
C LEU A 358 -26.54 14.25 -20.75
N LEU A 359 -27.42 13.26 -20.60
CA LEU A 359 -27.61 12.53 -19.34
C LEU A 359 -26.36 11.72 -18.95
N LEU A 360 -25.74 11.03 -19.91
CA LEU A 360 -24.50 10.28 -19.69
C LEU A 360 -23.33 11.20 -19.31
N THR A 361 -23.26 12.39 -19.90
CA THR A 361 -22.18 13.35 -19.68
C THR A 361 -22.35 14.11 -18.36
N THR A 362 -23.58 14.36 -17.93
CA THR A 362 -23.88 15.12 -16.69
C THR A 362 -23.93 14.26 -15.45
N LEU A 363 -24.45 13.03 -15.52
CA LEU A 363 -24.61 12.16 -14.35
C LEU A 363 -23.37 11.33 -14.03
N ALA A 364 -22.52 11.02 -15.02
CA ALA A 364 -21.36 10.16 -14.79
C ALA A 364 -20.27 10.80 -13.89
N PRO A 365 -19.97 12.11 -14.02
CA PRO A 365 -19.04 12.79 -13.12
C PRO A 365 -19.69 13.26 -11.81
N ALA A 366 -21.03 13.15 -11.65
CA ALA A 366 -21.68 13.48 -10.38
C ALA A 366 -21.33 12.41 -9.32
N GLY A 367 -20.65 12.84 -8.25
CA GLY A 367 -20.22 12.01 -7.12
C GLY A 367 -20.43 12.74 -5.81
#